data_AF-A0A062VDU4-F1
#
_entry.id   AF-A0A062VDU4-F1
#
_cell.length_a   1.000
_cell.length_b   1.000
_cell.length_c   1.000
_cell.angle_alpha   90.00
_cell.angle_beta   90.00
_cell.angle_gamma   90.00
#
_symmetry.space_group_name_H-M   'P 1'
#
loop_
_entity.id
_entity.type
_entity.pdbx_description
1 polymer ?
#
loop_
_entity_poly.entity_id
_entity_poly.type
_entity_poly.pdbx_seq_one_letter_code
_entity_poly.pdbx_strand_id
1 'polypeptide(L)'
;MENIAVTDWFTKKRETIVYPGESDKKLDELVVKIIKGFKGDNLEDIADNVYKILKESNFYNQICSDSRLPVCSLFHHSKNTSGIAVCLAEQKADMMPDFKNKCLGQYGIPINASASYSSRDFRALIRLASLLHDIGKPRSYTSQREGLPFYNHTTQTEEILTQILEKASAAIVSRYELKKILPKLAAKHHSRDSETILERVIGNADSIASAADRIYEVMANFENNSISVNSTDKIFPHEIHFDEGDLQCLDTQHTEILGYYGRVTKSANSKSNEQTLTLFRDSVINGGVMQYLGTQSQISGSIGVLALDIMQIQDYINEAEKLPMLRGGSSIVNDTLENAGKIIASKVCEEAILFRGGGNLLAFVPSDSEIQQDIKSEIKKAIREASYEGLEGAVATKIVQFKELNKFPDVLEAIQDEIDKEKNESRRLKIIKPTNKNEVCPFCFKRKASSFNGEKICKVCAEKKSSGLEQKHEKGNEYLDNELLKKYKLYRPSQLQEIGESIAVIAIDGNMMGRIFMQTMTPAEYNYKSEIFDRNFKNEVRATIKEFIALI
;
A
#
# COMPACT_ATOMS: atom_id res chain seq x y z
N MET A 1 2.32 27.95 14.77
CA MET A 1 1.21 27.07 14.34
C MET A 1 1.85 25.93 13.59
N GLU A 2 1.77 24.71 14.11
CA GLU A 2 2.44 23.57 13.49
C GLU A 2 1.61 23.05 12.31
N ASN A 3 2.29 22.85 11.19
CA ASN A 3 1.71 22.20 10.03
C ASN A 3 1.96 20.70 10.16
N ILE A 4 0.88 19.91 10.23
CA ILE A 4 0.93 18.45 10.37
C ILE A 4 0.75 17.72 9.04
N ALA A 5 0.77 18.46 7.92
CA ALA A 5 0.63 17.83 6.61
C ALA A 5 1.85 16.97 6.26
N VAL A 6 1.67 15.96 5.42
CA VAL A 6 2.74 15.23 4.75
C VAL A 6 3.23 16.03 3.55
N THR A 7 4.51 15.91 3.23
CA THR A 7 5.08 16.45 2.00
C THR A 7 4.75 15.53 0.84
N ASP A 8 4.18 16.08 -0.23
CA ASP A 8 3.94 15.32 -1.44
C ASP A 8 5.28 14.95 -2.10
N TRP A 9 5.50 13.65 -2.30
CA TRP A 9 6.79 13.17 -2.80
C TRP A 9 7.13 13.67 -4.21
N PHE A 10 6.14 13.79 -5.10
CA PHE A 10 6.36 14.15 -6.51
C PHE A 10 6.66 15.63 -6.71
N THR A 11 6.06 16.50 -5.88
CA THR A 11 6.16 17.95 -6.00
C THR A 11 7.04 18.58 -4.93
N LYS A 12 7.39 17.81 -3.88
CA LYS A 12 8.00 18.27 -2.63
C LYS A 12 7.25 19.46 -2.01
N LYS A 13 5.94 19.57 -2.28
CA LYS A 13 5.07 20.59 -1.68
C LYS A 13 4.36 20.03 -0.48
N ARG A 14 4.29 20.84 0.58
CA ARG A 14 3.58 20.53 1.81
C ARG A 14 2.37 21.43 1.92
N GLU A 15 1.17 20.86 1.86
CA GLU A 15 -0.06 21.61 2.13
C GLU A 15 -0.05 22.15 3.56
N THR A 16 -0.84 23.18 3.86
CA THR A 16 -0.97 23.67 5.23
C THR A 16 -2.26 23.15 5.83
N ILE A 17 -2.15 22.36 6.91
CA ILE A 17 -3.29 21.96 7.74
C ILE A 17 -3.17 22.65 9.09
N VAL A 18 -4.15 23.48 9.43
CA VAL A 18 -4.09 24.30 10.66
C VAL A 18 -4.50 23.47 11.89
N TYR A 19 -3.56 23.24 12.80
CA TYR A 19 -3.83 22.66 14.11
C TYR A 19 -4.17 23.74 15.18
N PRO A 20 -5.09 23.48 16.15
CA PRO A 20 -5.99 22.32 16.24
C PRO A 20 -7.23 22.44 15.36
N GLY A 21 -7.66 23.66 15.03
CA GLY A 21 -9.03 23.92 14.55
C GLY A 21 -9.44 23.14 13.30
N GLU A 22 -8.65 23.19 12.22
CA GLU A 22 -8.98 22.48 10.99
C GLU A 22 -8.78 20.97 11.14
N SER A 23 -7.70 20.58 11.82
CA SER A 23 -7.37 19.16 12.08
C SER A 23 -8.47 18.44 12.85
N ASP A 24 -8.91 19.00 13.98
CA ASP A 24 -9.93 18.39 14.83
C ASP A 24 -11.27 18.24 14.12
N LYS A 25 -11.67 19.25 13.34
CA LYS A 25 -12.89 19.20 12.54
C LYS A 25 -12.83 18.08 11.50
N LYS A 26 -11.74 18.00 10.74
CA LYS A 26 -11.56 16.95 9.72
C LYS A 26 -11.45 15.55 10.34
N LEU A 27 -10.85 15.44 11.53
CA LEU A 27 -10.83 14.19 12.29
C LEU A 27 -12.24 13.78 12.72
N ASP A 28 -13.06 14.70 13.24
CA ASP A 28 -14.44 14.40 13.62
C ASP A 28 -15.26 13.92 12.40
N GLU A 29 -15.11 14.55 11.24
CA GLU A 29 -15.73 14.12 9.99
C GLU A 29 -15.30 12.71 9.59
N LEU A 30 -14.02 12.38 9.76
CA LEU A 30 -13.49 11.03 9.52
C LEU A 30 -14.03 10.02 10.53
N VAL A 31 -14.07 10.35 11.81
CA VAL A 31 -14.62 9.50 12.88
C VAL A 31 -16.09 9.18 12.60
N VAL A 32 -16.89 10.14 12.14
CA VAL A 32 -18.29 9.90 11.71
C VAL A 32 -18.36 8.89 10.56
N LYS A 33 -17.43 8.93 9.60
CA LYS A 33 -17.36 7.91 8.53
C LYS A 33 -16.97 6.55 9.09
N ILE A 34 -15.97 6.49 9.98
CA ILE A 34 -15.53 5.25 10.63
C ILE A 34 -16.67 4.61 11.41
N ILE A 35 -17.45 5.38 12.18
CA ILE A 35 -18.66 4.89 12.87
C ILE A 35 -19.64 4.22 11.89
N LYS A 36 -19.80 4.79 10.68
CA LYS A 36 -20.62 4.15 9.63
C LYS A 36 -19.97 2.89 9.07
N GLY A 37 -18.64 2.81 9.05
CA GLY A 37 -17.87 1.62 8.67
C GLY A 37 -17.95 0.47 9.67
N PHE A 38 -18.25 0.77 10.95
CA PHE A 38 -18.59 -0.22 11.98
C PHE A 38 -19.99 -0.86 11.79
N LYS A 39 -20.49 -0.88 10.55
CA LYS A 39 -21.66 -1.64 10.10
C LYS A 39 -21.15 -2.82 9.29
N GLY A 40 -21.41 -4.03 9.75
CA GLY A 40 -21.05 -5.29 9.11
C GLY A 40 -21.73 -6.44 9.85
N ASP A 41 -21.60 -7.67 9.36
CA ASP A 41 -22.14 -8.85 10.05
C ASP A 41 -21.10 -9.50 10.98
N ASN A 42 -19.82 -9.23 10.71
CA ASN A 42 -18.67 -9.78 11.42
C ASN A 42 -17.52 -8.72 11.49
N LEU A 43 -16.39 -9.06 12.11
CA LEU A 43 -15.27 -8.11 12.24
C LEU A 43 -14.48 -7.95 10.95
N GLU A 44 -14.42 -8.96 10.09
CA GLU A 44 -13.75 -8.90 8.78
C GLU A 44 -14.38 -7.80 7.91
N ASP A 45 -15.71 -7.78 7.80
CA ASP A 45 -16.45 -6.75 7.06
C ASP A 45 -16.15 -5.34 7.60
N ILE A 46 -16.08 -5.21 8.94
CA ILE A 46 -15.79 -3.92 9.60
C ILE A 46 -14.36 -3.48 9.30
N ALA A 47 -13.38 -4.39 9.37
CA ALA A 47 -11.99 -4.08 9.05
C ALA A 47 -11.84 -3.62 7.60
N ASP A 48 -12.50 -4.29 6.65
CA ASP A 48 -12.48 -3.92 5.23
C ASP A 48 -13.14 -2.56 4.98
N ASN A 49 -14.28 -2.29 5.64
CA ASN A 49 -14.95 -1.00 5.57
C ASN A 49 -14.08 0.13 6.13
N VAL A 50 -13.46 -0.08 7.30
CA VAL A 50 -12.57 0.91 7.93
C VAL A 50 -11.34 1.16 7.05
N TYR A 51 -10.69 0.11 6.56
CA TYR A 51 -9.56 0.24 5.63
C TYR A 51 -9.94 1.09 4.40
N LYS A 52 -11.09 0.79 3.77
CA LYS A 52 -11.58 1.55 2.62
C LYS A 52 -11.81 3.02 2.97
N ILE A 53 -12.43 3.31 4.11
CA ILE A 53 -12.68 4.68 4.57
C ILE A 53 -11.36 5.44 4.79
N LEU A 54 -10.36 4.80 5.40
CA LEU A 54 -9.05 5.42 5.63
C LEU A 54 -8.30 5.65 4.32
N LYS A 55 -8.31 4.67 3.42
CA LYS A 55 -7.70 4.76 2.09
C LYS A 55 -8.30 5.90 1.24
N GLU A 56 -9.62 6.06 1.28
CA GLU A 56 -10.34 7.12 0.56
C GLU A 56 -10.33 8.47 1.28
N SER A 57 -9.79 8.55 2.51
CA SER A 57 -9.74 9.78 3.29
C SER A 57 -8.61 10.69 2.84
N ASN A 58 -8.92 11.76 2.10
CA ASN A 58 -7.93 12.80 1.77
C ASN A 58 -7.20 13.31 3.01
N PHE A 59 -7.92 13.55 4.11
CA PHE A 59 -7.34 14.04 5.36
C PHE A 59 -6.30 13.08 5.96
N TYR A 60 -6.63 11.79 6.07
CA TYR A 60 -5.73 10.80 6.68
C TYR A 60 -4.50 10.51 5.79
N ASN A 61 -4.65 10.67 4.47
CA ASN A 61 -3.54 10.59 3.51
C ASN A 61 -2.69 11.87 3.46
N GLN A 62 -3.20 13.01 3.94
CA GLN A 62 -2.50 14.30 3.92
C GLN A 62 -1.80 14.63 5.24
N ILE A 63 -2.04 13.90 6.32
CA ILE A 63 -1.33 14.10 7.60
C ILE A 63 -0.07 13.24 7.64
N CYS A 64 1.03 13.77 8.16
CA CYS A 64 2.25 13.01 8.37
C CYS A 64 2.18 12.07 9.58
N SER A 65 2.84 10.91 9.51
CA SER A 65 2.98 10.00 10.65
C SER A 65 3.97 10.48 11.72
N ASP A 66 4.93 11.33 11.33
CA ASP A 66 5.92 11.98 12.20
C ASP A 66 6.17 13.40 11.68
N SER A 67 5.83 14.43 12.47
CA SER A 67 5.95 15.83 12.02
C SER A 67 7.39 16.31 11.92
N ARG A 68 8.33 15.62 12.58
CA ARG A 68 9.77 15.90 12.50
C ARG A 68 10.35 15.49 11.16
N LEU A 69 9.80 14.44 10.53
CA LEU A 69 10.19 13.99 9.20
C LEU A 69 8.92 13.68 8.38
N PRO A 70 8.26 14.72 7.82
CA PRO A 70 6.90 14.65 7.31
C PRO A 70 6.86 14.09 5.88
N VAL A 71 7.46 12.92 5.66
CA VAL A 71 7.62 12.28 4.34
C VAL A 71 6.76 11.03 4.17
N CYS A 72 6.19 10.52 5.27
CA CYS A 72 5.24 9.41 5.28
C CYS A 72 3.89 9.90 5.81
N SER A 73 2.81 9.56 5.10
CA SER A 73 1.46 9.88 5.58
C SER A 73 1.02 8.92 6.68
N LEU A 74 0.09 9.36 7.51
CA LEU A 74 -0.52 8.56 8.56
C LEU A 74 -1.22 7.30 8.03
N PHE A 75 -1.93 7.39 6.90
CA PHE A 75 -2.55 6.21 6.25
C PHE A 75 -1.52 5.13 5.89
N HIS A 76 -0.49 5.49 5.12
CA HIS A 76 0.53 4.55 4.65
C HIS A 76 1.30 3.91 5.81
N HIS A 77 1.58 4.69 6.86
CA HIS A 77 2.15 4.18 8.10
C HIS A 77 1.22 3.14 8.77
N SER A 78 -0.05 3.49 9.03
CA SER A 78 -1.02 2.57 9.63
C SER A 78 -1.27 1.32 8.77
N LYS A 79 -1.28 1.46 7.44
CA LYS A 79 -1.39 0.34 6.48
C LYS A 79 -0.22 -0.63 6.64
N ASN A 80 1.02 -0.12 6.62
CA ASN A 80 2.21 -0.96 6.82
C ASN A 80 2.21 -1.63 8.19
N THR A 81 1.90 -0.90 9.25
CA THR A 81 1.77 -1.44 10.61
C THR A 81 0.75 -2.58 10.66
N SER A 82 -0.42 -2.42 10.03
CA SER A 82 -1.43 -3.48 9.96
C SER A 82 -0.94 -4.71 9.19
N GLY A 83 -0.37 -4.52 7.99
CA GLY A 83 0.17 -5.62 7.18
C GLY A 83 1.24 -6.43 7.92
N ILE A 84 2.18 -5.74 8.57
CA ILE A 84 3.25 -6.37 9.36
C ILE A 84 2.70 -7.06 10.61
N ALA A 85 1.76 -6.42 11.33
CA ALA A 85 1.15 -6.98 12.54
C ALA A 85 0.41 -8.29 12.26
N VAL A 86 -0.34 -8.36 11.16
CA VAL A 86 -1.00 -9.59 10.72
C VAL A 86 0.02 -10.68 10.39
N CYS A 87 1.06 -10.37 9.61
CA CYS A 87 2.13 -11.33 9.32
C CYS A 87 2.80 -11.89 10.58
N LEU A 88 3.10 -11.02 11.55
CA LEU A 88 3.66 -11.42 12.84
C LEU A 88 2.69 -12.27 13.68
N ALA A 89 1.40 -11.95 13.64
CA ALA A 89 0.38 -12.69 14.37
C ALA A 89 0.19 -14.11 13.82
N GLU A 90 0.14 -14.27 12.50
CA GLU A 90 0.04 -15.58 11.83
C GLU A 90 1.26 -16.45 12.16
N GLN A 91 2.47 -15.89 12.04
CA GLN A 91 3.70 -16.60 12.43
C GLN A 91 3.67 -17.08 13.89
N LYS A 92 3.14 -16.27 14.81
CA LYS A 92 2.99 -16.66 16.22
C LYS A 92 1.89 -17.70 16.42
N ALA A 93 0.81 -17.65 15.64
CA ALA A 93 -0.28 -18.61 15.72
C ALA A 93 0.20 -20.02 15.34
N ASP A 94 1.07 -20.15 14.33
CA ASP A 94 1.66 -21.42 13.93
C ASP A 94 2.57 -22.01 15.02
N MET A 95 3.33 -21.16 15.73
CA MET A 95 4.23 -21.60 16.80
C MET A 95 3.51 -21.89 18.12
N MET A 96 2.30 -21.37 18.32
CA MET A 96 1.61 -21.41 19.61
C MET A 96 0.19 -21.96 19.46
N PRO A 97 -0.04 -23.23 19.82
CA PRO A 97 -1.38 -23.77 19.94
C PRO A 97 -2.22 -22.90 20.88
N ASP A 98 -3.47 -22.65 20.47
CA ASP A 98 -4.44 -21.83 21.20
C ASP A 98 -4.06 -20.33 21.32
N PHE A 99 -3.20 -19.83 20.42
CA PHE A 99 -2.75 -18.43 20.39
C PHE A 99 -3.90 -17.42 20.55
N LYS A 100 -5.00 -17.60 19.80
CA LYS A 100 -6.19 -16.76 19.86
C LYS A 100 -6.76 -16.65 21.28
N ASN A 101 -7.08 -17.77 21.91
CA ASN A 101 -7.75 -17.76 23.21
C ASN A 101 -6.82 -17.26 24.32
N LYS A 102 -5.51 -17.55 24.23
CA LYS A 102 -4.51 -16.96 25.14
C LYS A 102 -4.48 -15.44 25.03
N CYS A 103 -4.45 -14.89 23.81
CA CYS A 103 -4.46 -13.45 23.57
C CYS A 103 -5.74 -12.79 24.10
N LEU A 104 -6.91 -13.32 23.75
CA LEU A 104 -8.20 -12.77 24.20
C LEU A 104 -8.37 -12.88 25.74
N GLY A 105 -7.87 -13.95 26.34
CA GLY A 105 -7.89 -14.15 27.79
C GLY A 105 -7.10 -13.10 28.57
N GLN A 106 -6.03 -12.53 28.00
CA GLN A 106 -5.27 -11.42 28.63
C GLN A 106 -6.11 -10.15 28.81
N TYR A 107 -7.22 -10.01 28.07
CA TYR A 107 -8.18 -8.91 28.18
C TYR A 107 -9.42 -9.27 29.01
N GLY A 108 -9.42 -10.45 29.66
CA GLY A 108 -10.57 -10.93 30.42
C GLY A 108 -11.78 -11.30 29.57
N ILE A 109 -11.56 -11.63 28.28
CA ILE A 109 -12.63 -12.11 27.40
C ILE A 109 -12.91 -13.57 27.74
N PRO A 110 -14.15 -13.91 28.13
CA PRO A 110 -14.49 -15.27 28.55
C PRO A 110 -14.51 -16.22 27.34
N ILE A 111 -14.29 -17.52 27.59
CA ILE A 111 -14.17 -18.55 26.54
C ILE A 111 -15.37 -18.58 25.58
N ASN A 112 -16.59 -18.36 26.07
CA ASN A 112 -17.80 -18.28 25.25
C ASN A 112 -17.77 -17.10 24.26
N ALA A 113 -17.26 -15.94 24.67
CA ALA A 113 -17.05 -14.81 23.78
C ALA A 113 -15.88 -15.06 22.82
N SER A 114 -14.77 -15.65 23.30
CA SER A 114 -13.63 -16.06 22.47
C SER A 114 -14.02 -17.08 21.39
N ALA A 115 -15.00 -17.94 21.65
CA ALA A 115 -15.56 -18.86 20.67
C ALA A 115 -16.32 -18.16 19.53
N SER A 116 -16.79 -16.93 19.73
CA SER A 116 -17.46 -16.13 18.70
C SER A 116 -16.49 -15.57 17.65
N TYR A 117 -15.18 -15.54 17.95
CA TYR A 117 -14.13 -15.14 17.00
C TYR A 117 -13.76 -16.31 16.08
N SER A 118 -14.12 -16.20 14.80
CA SER A 118 -13.46 -16.99 13.76
C SER A 118 -11.98 -16.58 13.62
N SER A 119 -11.17 -17.37 12.91
CA SER A 119 -9.77 -16.97 12.62
C SER A 119 -9.71 -15.64 11.86
N ARG A 120 -10.66 -15.41 10.95
CA ARG A 120 -10.76 -14.16 10.19
C ARG A 120 -11.18 -12.99 11.07
N ASP A 121 -12.12 -13.18 11.99
CA ASP A 121 -12.53 -12.14 12.95
C ASP A 121 -11.39 -11.77 13.91
N PHE A 122 -10.62 -12.76 14.37
CA PHE A 122 -9.47 -12.50 15.23
C PHE A 122 -8.40 -11.70 14.50
N ARG A 123 -8.11 -12.06 13.24
CA ARG A 123 -7.23 -11.27 12.38
C ARG A 123 -7.77 -9.86 12.16
N ALA A 124 -9.08 -9.72 11.93
CA ALA A 124 -9.73 -8.43 11.73
C ALA A 124 -9.64 -7.52 12.97
N LEU A 125 -9.67 -8.08 14.18
CA LEU A 125 -9.39 -7.32 15.41
C LEU A 125 -7.97 -6.72 15.39
N ILE A 126 -6.97 -7.50 14.97
CA ILE A 126 -5.59 -7.04 14.86
C ILE A 126 -5.49 -5.93 13.80
N ARG A 127 -6.10 -6.15 12.62
CA ARG A 127 -6.18 -5.15 11.55
C ARG A 127 -6.79 -3.83 12.05
N LEU A 128 -7.95 -3.88 12.71
CA LEU A 128 -8.63 -2.70 13.24
C LEU A 128 -7.77 -1.96 14.26
N ALA A 129 -7.16 -2.67 15.21
CA ALA A 129 -6.30 -2.04 16.20
C ALA A 129 -5.07 -1.40 15.56
N SER A 130 -4.42 -2.07 14.61
CA SER A 130 -3.25 -1.55 13.90
C SER A 130 -3.58 -0.40 12.95
N LEU A 131 -4.72 -0.42 12.26
CA LEU A 131 -5.14 0.68 11.38
C LEU A 131 -5.47 1.95 12.15
N LEU A 132 -5.95 1.82 13.39
CA LEU A 132 -6.45 2.91 14.21
C LEU A 132 -5.52 3.28 15.38
N HIS A 133 -4.37 2.62 15.54
CA HIS A 133 -3.45 2.82 16.68
C HIS A 133 -3.03 4.29 16.86
N ASP A 134 -2.93 4.99 15.74
CA ASP A 134 -2.45 6.36 15.63
C ASP A 134 -3.55 7.38 15.31
N ILE A 135 -4.84 6.99 15.34
CA ILE A 135 -5.94 7.89 15.00
C ILE A 135 -6.02 9.13 15.92
N GLY A 136 -5.42 9.06 17.12
CA GLY A 136 -5.30 10.19 18.04
C GLY A 136 -4.24 11.23 17.65
N LYS A 137 -3.30 10.91 16.75
CA LYS A 137 -2.20 11.82 16.35
C LYS A 137 -2.70 13.19 15.90
N PRO A 138 -3.72 13.32 15.01
CA PRO A 138 -4.21 14.62 14.54
C PRO A 138 -4.78 15.53 15.65
N ARG A 139 -5.13 15.00 16.83
CA ARG A 139 -5.70 15.72 17.97
C ARG A 139 -4.72 15.93 19.13
N SER A 140 -3.64 15.16 19.17
CA SER A 140 -2.69 15.09 20.31
C SER A 140 -1.56 16.13 20.32
N TYR A 141 -1.59 17.12 19.44
CA TYR A 141 -0.57 18.16 19.41
C TYR A 141 -0.78 19.20 20.53
N THR A 142 0.27 19.81 21.06
CA THR A 142 0.11 20.90 22.06
C THR A 142 0.93 22.12 21.66
N SER A 143 0.28 23.29 21.62
CA SER A 143 0.89 24.56 21.18
C SER A 143 2.01 25.08 22.10
N GLN A 144 2.25 24.44 23.23
CA GLN A 144 3.28 24.83 24.20
C GLN A 144 4.64 24.18 23.92
N ARG A 145 4.74 23.30 22.90
CA ARG A 145 5.91 22.45 22.63
C ARG A 145 6.03 22.15 21.14
N GLU A 146 6.48 23.13 20.35
CA GLU A 146 6.82 22.93 18.93
C GLU A 146 7.92 21.86 18.78
N GLY A 147 7.74 20.93 17.83
CA GLY A 147 8.75 19.89 17.53
C GLY A 147 8.84 18.68 18.47
N LEU A 148 7.95 18.57 19.48
CA LEU A 148 7.90 17.42 20.39
C LEU A 148 6.84 16.39 19.97
N PRO A 149 7.05 15.08 20.28
CA PRO A 149 6.18 14.01 19.84
C PRO A 149 4.73 14.18 20.34
N PHE A 150 3.82 13.44 19.71
CA PHE A 150 2.40 13.32 20.05
C PHE A 150 2.17 12.81 21.48
N TYR A 151 2.48 13.63 22.48
CA TYR A 151 2.24 13.35 23.89
C TYR A 151 0.72 13.25 24.07
N ASN A 152 0.24 12.07 24.47
CA ASN A 152 -1.17 11.70 24.66
C ASN A 152 -1.94 11.21 23.42
N HIS A 153 -1.32 10.95 22.25
CA HIS A 153 -2.09 10.34 21.15
C HIS A 153 -2.63 8.97 21.50
N THR A 154 -1.93 8.19 22.33
CA THR A 154 -2.42 6.90 22.80
C THR A 154 -3.71 7.07 23.61
N THR A 155 -3.76 8.07 24.50
CA THR A 155 -4.98 8.46 25.23
C THR A 155 -6.08 8.93 24.29
N GLN A 156 -5.75 9.79 23.31
CA GLN A 156 -6.71 10.26 22.32
C GLN A 156 -7.25 9.12 21.43
N THR A 157 -6.39 8.17 21.04
CA THR A 157 -6.78 6.94 20.33
C THR A 157 -7.78 6.15 21.16
N GLU A 158 -7.51 5.93 22.46
CA GLU A 158 -8.42 5.20 23.36
C GLU A 158 -9.79 5.91 23.49
N GLU A 159 -9.79 7.24 23.66
CA GLU A 159 -11.00 8.05 23.74
C GLU A 159 -11.82 7.99 22.44
N ILE A 160 -11.18 8.19 21.29
CA ILE A 160 -11.83 8.15 19.98
C ILE A 160 -12.43 6.76 19.71
N LEU A 161 -11.69 5.69 19.98
CA LEU A 161 -12.19 4.33 19.80
C LEU A 161 -13.35 4.00 20.74
N THR A 162 -13.31 4.50 21.97
CA THR A 162 -14.43 4.36 22.92
C THR A 162 -15.68 5.05 22.36
N GLN A 163 -15.56 6.28 21.86
CA GLN A 163 -16.67 7.01 21.23
C GLN A 163 -17.21 6.30 19.98
N ILE A 164 -16.32 5.71 19.15
CA ILE A 164 -16.73 4.91 18.00
C ILE A 164 -17.58 3.72 18.45
N LEU A 165 -17.11 2.97 19.45
CA LEU A 165 -17.79 1.77 19.95
C LEU A 165 -19.09 2.06 20.71
N GLU A 166 -19.25 3.25 21.28
CA GLU A 166 -20.52 3.70 21.86
C GLU A 166 -21.61 3.95 20.81
N LYS A 167 -21.21 4.34 19.59
CA LYS A 167 -22.12 4.63 18.47
C LYS A 167 -22.23 3.50 17.45
N ALA A 168 -21.38 2.47 17.58
CA ALA A 168 -21.40 1.27 16.74
C ALA A 168 -22.56 0.33 17.10
N SER A 169 -22.79 -0.69 16.27
CA SER A 169 -23.82 -1.71 16.52
C SER A 169 -23.60 -2.45 17.84
N ALA A 170 -24.53 -2.31 18.78
CA ALA A 170 -24.44 -2.94 20.10
C ALA A 170 -24.32 -4.47 20.01
N ALA A 171 -24.92 -5.09 18.99
CA ALA A 171 -24.86 -6.53 18.76
C ALA A 171 -23.42 -7.01 18.50
N ILE A 172 -22.69 -6.34 17.60
CA ILE A 172 -21.30 -6.69 17.31
C ILE A 172 -20.39 -6.34 18.49
N VAL A 173 -20.57 -5.15 19.07
CA VAL A 173 -19.75 -4.71 20.20
C VAL A 173 -19.87 -5.68 21.38
N SER A 174 -21.08 -6.17 21.67
CA SER A 174 -21.30 -7.14 22.73
C SER A 174 -20.82 -8.55 22.37
N ARG A 175 -21.04 -9.00 21.13
CA ARG A 175 -20.64 -10.35 20.67
C ARG A 175 -19.14 -10.58 20.80
N TYR A 176 -18.35 -9.57 20.44
CA TYR A 176 -16.89 -9.63 20.46
C TYR A 176 -16.28 -8.90 21.67
N GLU A 177 -17.09 -8.42 22.62
CA GLU A 177 -16.59 -7.71 23.82
C GLU A 177 -15.62 -6.55 23.48
N LEU A 178 -15.87 -5.84 22.36
CA LEU A 178 -14.89 -4.91 21.76
C LEU A 178 -14.48 -3.79 22.71
N LYS A 179 -15.38 -3.34 23.58
CA LYS A 179 -15.09 -2.31 24.59
C LYS A 179 -13.97 -2.70 25.56
N LYS A 180 -13.74 -4.00 25.78
CA LYS A 180 -12.68 -4.50 26.68
C LYS A 180 -11.31 -4.53 26.04
N ILE A 181 -11.26 -4.68 24.70
CA ILE A 181 -10.03 -5.01 23.98
C ILE A 181 -9.59 -3.95 22.97
N LEU A 182 -10.46 -3.51 22.06
CA LEU A 182 -10.03 -2.72 20.90
C LEU A 182 -9.40 -1.36 21.28
N PRO A 183 -10.00 -0.53 22.16
CA PRO A 183 -9.41 0.74 22.55
C PRO A 183 -8.03 0.58 23.22
N LYS A 184 -7.91 -0.38 24.13
CA LYS A 184 -6.65 -0.67 24.85
C LYS A 184 -5.57 -1.19 23.92
N LEU A 185 -5.91 -2.16 23.08
CA LEU A 185 -4.99 -2.79 22.15
C LEU A 185 -4.41 -1.79 21.14
N ALA A 186 -5.24 -0.88 20.62
CA ALA A 186 -4.79 0.18 19.72
C ALA A 186 -3.92 1.24 20.43
N ALA A 187 -4.26 1.59 21.68
CA ALA A 187 -3.54 2.62 22.44
C ALA A 187 -2.20 2.14 23.03
N LYS A 188 -2.05 0.87 23.38
CA LYS A 188 -0.84 0.30 24.03
C LYS A 188 0.19 -0.26 23.04
N HIS A 189 0.45 0.45 21.95
CA HIS A 189 1.40 0.02 20.93
C HIS A 189 2.85 0.48 21.19
N HIS A 190 3.10 1.44 22.07
CA HIS A 190 4.47 1.75 22.47
C HIS A 190 5.07 0.65 23.34
N SER A 191 6.32 0.25 23.07
CA SER A 191 7.00 -0.86 23.74
C SER A 191 7.05 -0.78 25.27
N ARG A 192 7.08 0.45 25.84
CA ARG A 192 7.04 0.69 27.29
C ARG A 192 5.67 0.43 27.93
N ASP A 193 4.61 0.49 27.13
CA ASP A 193 3.21 0.42 27.57
C ASP A 193 2.58 -0.96 27.27
N SER A 194 3.25 -1.80 26.47
CA SER A 194 2.78 -3.12 26.04
C SER A 194 2.96 -4.21 27.12
N GLU A 195 1.85 -4.80 27.55
CA GLU A 195 1.81 -5.87 28.56
C GLU A 195 1.46 -7.22 27.93
N THR A 196 0.53 -7.23 26.98
CA THR A 196 -0.05 -8.42 26.37
C THR A 196 0.71 -8.87 25.11
N ILE A 197 0.42 -10.08 24.65
CA ILE A 197 1.05 -10.64 23.45
C ILE A 197 0.67 -9.83 22.20
N LEU A 198 -0.61 -9.44 22.07
CA LEU A 198 -1.09 -8.67 20.92
C LEU A 198 -0.55 -7.23 20.91
N GLU A 199 -0.46 -6.58 22.08
CA GLU A 199 0.15 -5.24 22.18
C GLU A 199 1.60 -5.27 21.70
N ARG A 200 2.37 -6.30 22.07
CA ARG A 200 3.75 -6.48 21.57
C ARG A 200 3.80 -6.76 20.07
N VAL A 201 2.81 -7.47 19.50
CA VAL A 201 2.74 -7.69 18.05
C VAL A 201 2.54 -6.37 17.32
N ILE A 202 1.56 -5.56 17.75
CA ILE A 202 1.28 -4.26 17.14
C ILE A 202 2.44 -3.29 17.36
N GLY A 203 3.00 -3.23 18.57
CA GLY A 203 4.13 -2.35 18.87
C GLY A 203 5.41 -2.70 18.14
N ASN A 204 5.68 -3.98 17.93
CA ASN A 204 6.77 -4.40 17.05
C ASN A 204 6.50 -3.98 15.60
N ALA A 205 5.28 -4.19 15.10
CA ALA A 205 4.91 -3.80 13.75
C ALA A 205 5.01 -2.29 13.51
N ASP A 206 4.55 -1.47 14.46
CA ASP A 206 4.70 -0.01 14.45
C ASP A 206 6.19 0.37 14.47
N SER A 207 6.99 -0.24 15.36
CA SER A 207 8.43 0.03 15.42
C SER A 207 9.15 -0.29 14.11
N ILE A 208 8.77 -1.39 13.45
CA ILE A 208 9.31 -1.79 12.13
C ILE A 208 8.88 -0.79 11.05
N ALA A 209 7.59 -0.46 10.98
CA ALA A 209 7.06 0.50 10.01
C ALA A 209 7.70 1.87 10.20
N SER A 210 7.72 2.39 11.43
CA SER A 210 8.37 3.65 11.80
C SER A 210 9.86 3.70 11.46
N ALA A 211 10.60 2.61 11.67
CA ALA A 211 12.03 2.55 11.32
C ALA A 211 12.24 2.64 9.81
N ALA A 212 11.41 1.95 9.03
CA ALA A 212 11.46 2.01 7.58
C ALA A 212 11.00 3.37 7.04
N ASP A 213 9.93 3.94 7.60
CA ASP A 213 9.30 5.18 7.14
C ASP A 213 10.13 6.44 7.42
N ARG A 214 11.12 6.37 8.32
CA ARG A 214 12.03 7.47 8.67
C ARG A 214 13.26 7.58 7.77
N ILE A 215 13.25 6.88 6.64
CA ILE A 215 14.31 6.94 5.64
C ILE A 215 13.88 7.91 4.55
N TYR A 216 14.84 8.73 4.13
CA TYR A 216 14.64 9.85 3.23
C TYR A 216 15.88 10.03 2.34
N GLU A 217 15.76 10.78 1.23
CA GLU A 217 16.83 10.93 0.24
C GLU A 217 18.06 11.70 0.76
N VAL A 218 17.89 12.49 1.83
CA VAL A 218 18.99 13.11 2.58
C VAL A 218 19.30 12.26 3.80
N MET A 219 20.52 11.73 3.90
CA MET A 219 20.97 10.96 5.07
C MET A 219 21.96 11.77 5.89
N ALA A 220 21.96 11.55 7.20
CA ALA A 220 22.94 12.15 8.07
C ALA A 220 23.31 11.29 9.25
N ASN A 221 24.48 11.59 9.80
CA ASN A 221 25.01 10.99 11.02
C ASN A 221 25.74 12.06 11.84
N PHE A 222 25.49 12.06 13.13
CA PHE A 222 26.15 12.90 14.13
C PHE A 222 26.99 12.02 15.05
N GLU A 223 28.31 12.21 14.98
CA GLU A 223 29.29 11.50 15.79
C GLU A 223 30.46 12.44 16.12
N ASN A 224 31.01 12.33 17.34
CA ASN A 224 32.20 13.09 17.77
C ASN A 224 32.09 14.61 17.52
N ASN A 225 30.94 15.21 17.86
CA ASN A 225 30.65 16.63 17.64
C ASN A 225 30.76 17.08 16.17
N SER A 226 30.49 16.16 15.25
CA SER A 226 30.51 16.41 13.82
C SER A 226 29.27 15.80 13.19
N ILE A 227 28.55 16.60 12.42
CA ILE A 227 27.43 16.12 11.60
C ILE A 227 27.89 15.99 10.15
N SER A 228 27.70 14.81 9.58
CA SER A 228 27.91 14.54 8.15
C SER A 228 26.57 14.31 7.47
N VAL A 229 26.31 15.06 6.41
CA VAL A 229 25.07 15.01 5.63
C VAL A 229 25.39 14.70 4.18
N ASN A 230 24.62 13.84 3.55
CA ASN A 230 24.68 13.58 2.12
C ASN A 230 23.28 13.58 1.49
N SER A 231 23.21 13.93 0.21
CA SER A 231 21.97 13.80 -0.56
C SER A 231 22.12 12.79 -1.70
N THR A 232 21.09 11.95 -1.83
CA THR A 232 20.89 10.99 -2.91
C THR A 232 19.74 11.38 -3.84
N ASP A 233 19.08 12.51 -3.59
CA ASP A 233 17.99 13.02 -4.43
C ASP A 233 18.54 13.50 -5.77
N LYS A 234 17.96 13.01 -6.86
CA LYS A 234 18.37 13.29 -8.24
C LYS A 234 17.68 14.50 -8.84
N ILE A 235 16.59 14.94 -8.21
CA ILE A 235 15.63 15.88 -8.78
C ILE A 235 15.65 17.19 -8.00
N PHE A 236 15.59 17.12 -6.68
CA PHE A 236 15.43 18.29 -5.83
C PHE A 236 16.73 18.63 -5.09
N PRO A 237 17.25 19.85 -5.21
CA PRO A 237 18.29 20.33 -4.29
C PRO A 237 17.67 20.63 -2.92
N HIS A 238 18.36 20.26 -1.85
CA HIS A 238 17.92 20.42 -0.46
C HIS A 238 18.65 21.56 0.22
N GLU A 239 17.91 22.46 0.85
CA GLU A 239 18.47 23.54 1.66
C GLU A 239 18.45 23.11 3.13
N ILE A 240 19.63 22.83 3.67
CA ILE A 240 19.85 22.24 4.99
C ILE A 240 20.26 23.33 5.98
N HIS A 241 19.49 23.49 7.04
CA HIS A 241 19.70 24.42 8.14
C HIS A 241 20.18 23.64 9.38
N PHE A 242 21.49 23.68 9.64
CA PHE A 242 22.12 22.92 10.72
C PHE A 242 21.73 23.41 12.12
N ASP A 243 21.33 24.67 12.23
CA ASP A 243 20.97 25.32 13.49
C ASP A 243 19.49 25.29 13.82
N GLU A 244 18.65 24.79 12.91
CA GLU A 244 17.20 24.70 13.11
C GLU A 244 16.75 23.33 13.64
N GLY A 245 17.69 22.41 13.88
CA GLY A 245 17.45 21.16 14.61
C GLY A 245 17.88 21.25 16.08
N ASP A 246 18.07 20.07 16.68
CA ASP A 246 18.55 19.86 18.05
C ASP A 246 20.07 19.98 18.18
N LEU A 247 20.77 20.27 17.09
CA LEU A 247 22.21 20.56 17.07
C LEU A 247 22.48 22.05 16.95
N GLN A 248 23.58 22.51 17.56
CA GLN A 248 24.16 23.83 17.40
C GLN A 248 25.40 23.72 16.50
N CYS A 249 25.32 24.28 15.30
CA CYS A 249 26.42 24.43 14.36
C CYS A 249 27.48 25.39 14.96
N LEU A 250 28.74 25.01 14.86
CA LEU A 250 29.89 25.81 15.32
C LEU A 250 30.60 26.53 14.17
N ASP A 251 30.29 26.15 12.93
CA ASP A 251 30.88 26.74 11.74
C ASP A 251 30.13 27.99 11.34
N THR A 252 30.82 28.98 10.75
CA THR A 252 30.22 30.28 10.38
C THR A 252 29.11 30.20 9.33
N GLN A 253 29.09 29.15 8.51
CA GLN A 253 28.04 28.90 7.52
C GLN A 253 27.10 27.80 8.03
N HIS A 254 25.89 28.22 8.42
CA HIS A 254 24.88 27.38 9.08
C HIS A 254 23.87 26.76 8.10
N THR A 255 23.92 27.17 6.83
CA THR A 255 23.02 26.70 5.77
C THR A 255 23.82 26.20 4.56
N GLU A 256 23.40 25.07 4.00
CA GLU A 256 24.03 24.45 2.83
C GLU A 256 22.98 23.99 1.82
N ILE A 257 23.30 24.09 0.53
CA ILE A 257 22.47 23.56 -0.56
C ILE A 257 23.10 22.27 -1.07
N LEU A 258 22.40 21.14 -0.92
CA LEU A 258 22.85 19.82 -1.33
C LEU A 258 22.02 19.32 -2.53
N GLY A 259 22.66 19.23 -3.70
CA GLY A 259 22.13 18.49 -4.84
C GLY A 259 22.55 17.01 -4.82
N TYR A 260 22.33 16.31 -5.93
CA TYR A 260 22.68 14.90 -6.09
C TYR A 260 24.17 14.63 -5.79
N TYR A 261 24.45 13.67 -4.91
CA TYR A 261 25.78 13.34 -4.38
C TYR A 261 26.48 14.47 -3.61
N GLY A 262 25.78 15.56 -3.29
CA GLY A 262 26.26 16.59 -2.39
C GLY A 262 26.58 15.99 -1.02
N ARG A 263 27.71 16.41 -0.44
CA ARG A 263 28.11 16.04 0.92
C ARG A 263 28.65 17.25 1.64
N VAL A 264 28.34 17.33 2.91
CA VAL A 264 28.91 18.35 3.79
C VAL A 264 29.11 17.77 5.18
N THR A 265 30.13 18.26 5.86
CA THR A 265 30.41 17.95 7.25
C THR A 265 30.55 19.26 7.99
N LYS A 266 29.90 19.38 9.15
CA LYS A 266 29.93 20.57 10.01
C LYS A 266 30.28 20.18 11.44
N SER A 267 31.00 21.03 12.14
CA SER A 267 31.17 20.88 13.59
C SER A 267 29.89 21.31 14.30
N ALA A 268 29.40 20.49 15.22
CA ALA A 268 28.17 20.75 15.94
C ALA A 268 28.17 20.16 17.35
N ASN A 269 27.44 20.80 18.27
CA ASN A 269 27.18 20.27 19.61
C ASN A 269 25.68 19.98 19.77
N SER A 270 25.32 18.99 20.59
CA SER A 270 23.91 18.78 20.94
C SER A 270 23.40 19.93 21.82
N LYS A 271 22.27 20.53 21.45
CA LYS A 271 21.52 21.48 22.30
C LYS A 271 20.67 20.75 23.34
N SER A 272 20.33 19.48 23.06
CA SER A 272 19.41 18.68 23.84
C SER A 272 20.12 17.52 24.53
N ASN A 273 19.65 17.16 25.72
CA ASN A 273 20.05 15.93 26.41
C ASN A 273 19.12 14.75 26.06
N GLU A 274 18.21 14.94 25.10
CA GLU A 274 17.33 13.87 24.63
C GLU A 274 18.12 12.78 23.89
N GLN A 275 17.63 11.54 23.99
CA GLN A 275 18.25 10.40 23.32
C GLN A 275 17.96 10.38 21.81
N THR A 276 16.93 11.09 21.34
CA THR A 276 16.63 11.24 19.91
C THR A 276 16.83 12.70 19.54
N LEU A 277 17.66 12.96 18.54
CA LEU A 277 17.97 14.30 18.05
C LEU A 277 17.49 14.47 16.62
N THR A 278 16.84 15.58 16.32
CA THR A 278 16.61 16.09 14.97
C THR A 278 17.88 16.81 14.52
N LEU A 279 18.58 16.25 13.54
CA LEU A 279 19.96 16.65 13.24
C LEU A 279 20.07 18.03 12.56
N PHE A 280 19.10 18.39 11.75
CA PHE A 280 19.00 19.64 10.99
C PHE A 280 17.55 19.84 10.53
N ARG A 281 17.25 20.97 9.88
CA ARG A 281 16.00 21.14 9.13
C ARG A 281 16.29 21.28 7.64
N ASP A 282 15.62 20.48 6.82
CA ASP A 282 15.55 20.59 5.37
C ASP A 282 14.32 21.43 5.00
N SER A 283 14.53 22.57 4.36
CA SER A 283 13.46 23.48 3.95
C SER A 283 12.55 22.91 2.88
N VAL A 284 13.01 21.91 2.10
CA VAL A 284 12.21 21.26 1.05
C VAL A 284 11.03 20.48 1.64
N ILE A 285 11.28 19.72 2.71
CA ILE A 285 10.24 18.95 3.41
C ILE A 285 9.73 19.62 4.67
N ASN A 286 10.38 20.71 5.09
CA ASN A 286 10.12 21.40 6.34
C ASN A 286 10.16 20.43 7.55
N GLY A 287 11.25 19.67 7.64
CA GLY A 287 11.52 18.62 8.62
C GLY A 287 12.98 18.18 8.58
N GLY A 288 13.39 17.16 9.33
CA GLY A 288 14.78 16.79 9.53
C GLY A 288 15.00 15.31 9.81
N VAL A 289 16.18 14.81 9.44
CA VAL A 289 16.62 13.45 9.81
C VAL A 289 16.78 13.36 11.31
N MET A 290 16.29 12.27 11.89
CA MET A 290 16.44 12.00 13.31
C MET A 290 17.47 10.90 13.57
N GLN A 291 18.23 11.05 14.64
CA GLN A 291 19.17 10.04 15.11
C GLN A 291 18.93 9.75 16.58
N TYR A 292 18.85 8.45 16.91
CA TYR A 292 18.84 7.98 18.29
C TYR A 292 20.28 7.70 18.76
N LEU A 293 20.71 8.36 19.82
CA LEU A 293 22.05 8.26 20.43
C LEU A 293 22.16 7.15 21.50
N GLY A 294 21.05 6.49 21.85
CA GLY A 294 21.07 5.35 22.77
C GLY A 294 21.37 4.01 22.08
N THR A 295 21.33 2.93 22.84
CA THR A 295 21.35 1.56 22.28
C THR A 295 20.06 1.29 21.53
N GLN A 296 20.13 1.25 20.19
CA GLN A 296 18.99 0.84 19.38
C GLN A 296 18.58 -0.58 19.77
N SER A 297 17.30 -0.75 20.11
CA SER A 297 16.72 -2.09 20.23
C SER A 297 16.84 -2.77 18.88
N GLN A 298 17.54 -3.91 18.82
CA GLN A 298 17.60 -4.68 17.59
C GLN A 298 16.20 -5.17 17.25
N ILE A 299 15.67 -4.69 16.13
CA ILE A 299 14.47 -5.25 15.51
C ILE A 299 14.84 -6.65 15.04
N SER A 300 14.26 -7.66 15.69
CA SER A 300 14.54 -9.08 15.42
C SER A 300 13.33 -9.76 14.78
N GLY A 301 13.61 -10.78 13.98
CA GLY A 301 12.60 -11.53 13.23
C GLY A 301 12.62 -11.22 11.74
N SER A 302 11.68 -11.84 11.03
CA SER A 302 11.62 -11.81 9.57
C SER A 302 10.19 -11.72 9.06
N ILE A 303 10.08 -11.31 7.80
CA ILE A 303 8.84 -11.27 7.04
C ILE A 303 9.07 -11.84 5.65
N GLY A 304 8.03 -12.41 5.05
CA GLY A 304 8.07 -12.76 3.64
C GLY A 304 7.68 -11.57 2.78
N VAL A 305 8.34 -11.43 1.63
CA VAL A 305 7.95 -10.54 0.55
C VAL A 305 7.53 -11.43 -0.61
N LEU A 306 6.35 -11.18 -1.16
CA LEU A 306 5.81 -11.85 -2.34
C LEU A 306 5.72 -10.85 -3.49
N ALA A 307 6.24 -11.26 -4.66
CA ALA A 307 6.06 -10.54 -5.90
C ALA A 307 5.32 -11.42 -6.91
N LEU A 308 4.56 -10.78 -7.79
CA LEU A 308 3.91 -11.40 -8.93
C LEU A 308 4.13 -10.52 -10.16
N ASP A 309 4.47 -11.16 -11.28
CA ASP A 309 4.49 -10.57 -12.62
C ASP A 309 3.67 -11.48 -13.56
N ILE A 310 2.58 -10.93 -14.11
CA ILE A 310 1.78 -11.60 -15.15
C ILE A 310 2.54 -11.49 -16.47
N MET A 311 2.95 -12.65 -16.99
CA MET A 311 3.83 -12.74 -18.14
C MET A 311 3.06 -12.53 -19.46
N GLN A 312 3.72 -11.90 -20.44
CA GLN A 312 3.26 -11.82 -21.84
C GLN A 312 1.88 -11.16 -22.02
N ILE A 313 1.54 -10.16 -21.19
CA ILE A 313 0.26 -9.43 -21.27
C ILE A 313 -0.01 -8.90 -22.68
N GLN A 314 0.98 -8.29 -23.33
CA GLN A 314 0.81 -7.72 -24.67
C GLN A 314 0.52 -8.80 -25.70
N ASP A 315 1.28 -9.90 -25.70
CA ASP A 315 1.06 -11.03 -26.61
C ASP A 315 -0.28 -11.72 -26.36
N TYR A 316 -0.73 -11.75 -25.10
CA TYR A 316 -2.04 -12.26 -24.76
C TYR A 316 -3.14 -11.34 -25.28
N ILE A 317 -3.10 -10.03 -25.01
CA ILE A 317 -4.15 -9.10 -25.45
C ILE A 317 -4.21 -9.07 -26.99
N ASN A 318 -3.05 -8.95 -27.64
CA ASN A 318 -2.95 -8.73 -29.08
C ASN A 318 -3.07 -10.00 -29.93
N GLU A 319 -3.18 -11.20 -29.33
CA GLU A 319 -3.39 -12.42 -30.11
C GLU A 319 -4.75 -12.50 -30.80
N ALA A 320 -5.67 -11.56 -30.58
CA ALA A 320 -6.96 -11.52 -31.25
C ALA A 320 -7.30 -10.10 -31.72
N GLU A 321 -7.65 -9.96 -32.99
CA GLU A 321 -7.73 -8.65 -33.67
C GLU A 321 -9.08 -7.92 -33.49
N LYS A 322 -10.10 -8.60 -32.96
CA LYS A 322 -11.43 -8.00 -32.80
C LYS A 322 -11.49 -7.13 -31.54
N LEU A 323 -12.08 -5.94 -31.65
CA LEU A 323 -12.20 -4.97 -30.55
C LEU A 323 -12.80 -5.55 -29.26
N PRO A 324 -13.87 -6.37 -29.26
CA PRO A 324 -14.34 -7.04 -28.05
C PRO A 324 -13.26 -7.94 -27.44
N MET A 325 -12.51 -8.69 -28.26
CA MET A 325 -11.47 -9.59 -27.74
C MET A 325 -10.28 -8.83 -27.15
N LEU A 326 -9.89 -7.68 -27.71
CA LEU A 326 -8.87 -6.80 -27.14
C LEU A 326 -9.31 -6.29 -25.76
N ARG A 327 -10.55 -5.80 -25.65
CA ARG A 327 -11.13 -5.32 -24.39
C ARG A 327 -11.20 -6.43 -23.34
N GLY A 328 -11.72 -7.60 -23.70
CA GLY A 328 -11.81 -8.72 -22.77
C GLY A 328 -10.44 -9.28 -22.39
N GLY A 329 -9.46 -9.27 -23.30
CA GLY A 329 -8.08 -9.61 -22.98
C GLY A 329 -7.50 -8.71 -21.89
N SER A 330 -7.71 -7.40 -22.00
CA SER A 330 -7.29 -6.44 -20.97
C SER A 330 -8.06 -6.61 -19.66
N SER A 331 -9.36 -6.90 -19.70
CA SER A 331 -10.17 -7.18 -18.51
C SER A 331 -9.66 -8.40 -17.76
N ILE A 332 -9.46 -9.52 -18.46
CA ILE A 332 -9.01 -10.78 -17.86
C ILE A 332 -7.66 -10.60 -17.15
N VAL A 333 -6.74 -9.79 -17.69
CA VAL A 333 -5.47 -9.45 -17.03
C VAL A 333 -5.68 -8.68 -15.72
N ASN A 334 -6.66 -7.77 -15.68
CA ASN A 334 -7.00 -7.08 -14.44
C ASN A 334 -7.67 -8.05 -13.44
N ASP A 335 -8.56 -8.92 -13.92
CA ASP A 335 -9.28 -9.89 -13.09
C ASP A 335 -8.32 -10.92 -12.46
N THR A 336 -7.32 -11.39 -13.21
CA THR A 336 -6.29 -12.30 -12.67
C THR A 336 -5.47 -11.62 -11.56
N LEU A 337 -5.12 -10.35 -11.75
CA LEU A 337 -4.38 -9.56 -10.76
C LEU A 337 -5.25 -9.25 -9.52
N GLU A 338 -6.53 -8.94 -9.72
CA GLU A 338 -7.50 -8.73 -8.64
C GLU A 338 -7.70 -10.00 -7.82
N ASN A 339 -7.85 -11.16 -8.48
CA ASN A 339 -7.96 -12.45 -7.82
C ASN A 339 -6.70 -12.81 -7.02
N ALA A 340 -5.51 -12.51 -7.55
CA ALA A 340 -4.25 -12.67 -6.81
C ALA A 340 -4.23 -11.82 -5.53
N GLY A 341 -4.68 -10.56 -5.61
CA GLY A 341 -4.82 -9.71 -4.45
C GLY A 341 -5.83 -10.25 -3.43
N LYS A 342 -7.01 -10.72 -3.88
CA LYS A 342 -8.02 -11.33 -2.99
C LYS A 342 -7.51 -12.55 -2.25
N ILE A 343 -6.69 -13.39 -2.89
CA ILE A 343 -6.05 -14.54 -2.23
C ILE A 343 -5.17 -14.05 -1.07
N ILE A 344 -4.29 -13.08 -1.33
CA ILE A 344 -3.44 -12.48 -0.30
C ILE A 344 -4.26 -11.83 0.80
N ALA A 345 -5.28 -11.04 0.44
CA ALA A 345 -6.15 -10.38 1.41
C ALA A 345 -6.88 -11.38 2.33
N SER A 346 -7.34 -12.50 1.77
CA SER A 346 -8.04 -13.54 2.52
C SER A 346 -7.13 -14.37 3.44
N LYS A 347 -5.87 -14.62 3.04
CA LYS A 347 -4.90 -15.43 3.81
C LYS A 347 -4.04 -14.60 4.75
N VAL A 348 -3.83 -13.33 4.40
CA VAL A 348 -3.10 -12.33 5.17
C VAL A 348 -4.06 -11.16 5.39
N CYS A 349 -3.92 -10.04 4.69
CA CYS A 349 -4.84 -8.93 4.75
C CYS A 349 -4.61 -7.98 3.56
N GLU A 350 -5.60 -7.15 3.22
CA GLU A 350 -5.49 -6.18 2.12
C GLU A 350 -4.38 -5.15 2.37
N GLU A 351 -4.13 -4.81 3.64
CA GLU A 351 -3.09 -3.86 4.04
C GLU A 351 -1.68 -4.37 3.77
N ALA A 352 -1.50 -5.69 3.65
CA ALA A 352 -0.22 -6.29 3.32
C ALA A 352 0.16 -6.11 1.84
N ILE A 353 -0.78 -5.74 0.97
CA ILE A 353 -0.52 -5.48 -0.45
C ILE A 353 0.05 -4.07 -0.62
N LEU A 354 1.34 -4.02 -0.97
CA LEU A 354 2.09 -2.78 -1.17
C LEU A 354 1.80 -2.14 -2.54
N PHE A 355 1.57 -2.99 -3.54
CA PHE A 355 1.25 -2.55 -4.90
C PHE A 355 0.48 -3.61 -5.64
N ARG A 356 -0.41 -3.16 -6.52
CA ARG A 356 -1.12 -3.98 -7.48
C ARG A 356 -1.48 -3.13 -8.70
N GLY A 357 -0.83 -3.35 -9.83
CA GLY A 357 -1.11 -2.62 -11.07
C GLY A 357 -0.24 -3.05 -12.24
N GLY A 358 -0.73 -2.85 -13.47
CA GLY A 358 0.06 -3.12 -14.70
C GLY A 358 0.54 -4.57 -14.83
N GLY A 359 -0.20 -5.53 -14.27
CA GLY A 359 0.20 -6.94 -14.25
C GLY A 359 1.16 -7.34 -13.13
N ASN A 360 1.56 -6.39 -12.28
CA ASN A 360 2.51 -6.60 -11.20
C ASN A 360 1.82 -6.46 -9.84
N LEU A 361 2.30 -7.21 -8.86
CA LEU A 361 1.87 -7.12 -7.47
C LEU A 361 3.05 -7.33 -6.53
N LEU A 362 3.10 -6.55 -5.45
CA LEU A 362 4.06 -6.69 -4.37
C LEU A 362 3.29 -6.71 -3.03
N ALA A 363 3.61 -7.66 -2.15
CA ALA A 363 2.96 -7.78 -0.85
C ALA A 363 3.90 -8.31 0.23
N PHE A 364 3.60 -7.97 1.48
CA PHE A 364 4.09 -8.69 2.63
C PHE A 364 3.29 -9.98 2.87
N VAL A 365 3.97 -11.03 3.30
CA VAL A 365 3.37 -12.31 3.69
C VAL A 365 4.09 -12.86 4.94
N PRO A 366 3.47 -13.78 5.70
CA PRO A 366 4.18 -14.47 6.79
C PRO A 366 5.50 -15.10 6.31
N SER A 367 6.52 -15.12 7.17
CA SER A 367 7.82 -15.74 6.85
C SER A 367 7.78 -17.27 6.83
N ASP A 368 6.65 -17.86 7.23
CA ASP A 368 6.39 -19.29 7.14
C ASP A 368 6.39 -19.78 5.69
N SER A 369 7.18 -20.82 5.41
CA SER A 369 7.35 -21.35 4.06
C SER A 369 6.11 -22.06 3.53
N GLU A 370 5.35 -22.74 4.40
CA GLU A 370 4.14 -23.46 3.99
C GLU A 370 3.05 -22.48 3.58
N ILE A 371 2.83 -21.43 4.37
CA ILE A 371 1.91 -20.32 4.03
C ILE A 371 2.32 -19.66 2.71
N GLN A 372 3.61 -19.38 2.53
CA GLN A 372 4.11 -18.78 1.27
C GLN A 372 3.88 -19.67 0.05
N GLN A 373 4.14 -20.98 0.16
CA GLN A 373 3.92 -21.91 -0.95
C GLN A 373 2.44 -22.07 -1.27
N ASP A 374 1.59 -22.10 -0.24
CA ASP A 374 0.15 -22.17 -0.39
C ASP A 374 -0.39 -20.94 -1.15
N ILE A 375 -0.06 -19.71 -0.70
CA ILE A 375 -0.39 -18.46 -1.40
C ILE A 375 0.13 -18.49 -2.85
N LYS A 376 1.40 -18.85 -3.06
CA LYS A 376 2.02 -18.92 -4.38
C LYS A 376 1.27 -19.87 -5.31
N SER A 377 0.90 -21.05 -4.81
CA SER A 377 0.21 -22.07 -5.59
C SER A 377 -1.21 -21.66 -5.98
N GLU A 378 -1.95 -21.04 -5.05
CA GLU A 378 -3.30 -20.54 -5.30
C GLU A 378 -3.31 -19.39 -6.30
N ILE A 379 -2.36 -18.45 -6.20
CA ILE A 379 -2.22 -17.35 -7.17
C ILE A 379 -1.97 -17.91 -8.58
N LYS A 380 -1.01 -18.83 -8.73
CA LYS A 380 -0.70 -19.45 -10.03
C LYS A 380 -1.92 -20.17 -10.62
N LYS A 381 -2.65 -20.90 -9.78
CA LYS A 381 -3.88 -21.58 -10.17
C LYS A 381 -4.95 -20.58 -10.62
N ALA A 382 -5.19 -19.54 -9.84
CA ALA A 382 -6.18 -18.51 -10.16
C ALA A 382 -5.88 -17.78 -11.48
N ILE A 383 -4.60 -17.48 -11.76
CA ILE A 383 -4.19 -16.87 -13.04
C ILE A 383 -4.51 -17.78 -14.23
N ARG A 384 -4.19 -19.08 -14.11
CA ARG A 384 -4.48 -20.07 -15.15
C ARG A 384 -5.98 -20.27 -15.36
N GLU A 385 -6.74 -20.36 -14.28
CA GLU A 385 -8.18 -20.56 -14.34
C GLU A 385 -8.90 -19.37 -14.96
N ALA A 386 -8.62 -18.15 -14.50
CA ALA A 386 -9.26 -16.93 -15.00
C ALA A 386 -8.91 -16.64 -16.47
N SER A 387 -7.73 -17.06 -16.94
CA SER A 387 -7.29 -16.87 -18.32
C SER A 387 -7.54 -18.08 -19.23
N TYR A 388 -8.13 -19.16 -18.72
CA TYR A 388 -8.25 -20.46 -19.38
C TYR A 388 -6.93 -20.99 -19.97
N GLU A 389 -5.88 -21.01 -19.15
CA GLU A 389 -4.51 -21.41 -19.52
C GLU A 389 -3.91 -20.50 -20.60
N GLY A 390 -4.43 -19.28 -20.72
CA GLY A 390 -4.00 -18.29 -21.71
C GLY A 390 -2.88 -17.38 -21.21
N LEU A 391 -2.79 -17.20 -19.89
CA LEU A 391 -1.76 -16.43 -19.19
C LEU A 391 -1.03 -17.33 -18.18
N GLU A 392 0.20 -16.93 -17.89
CA GLU A 392 0.96 -17.45 -16.75
C GLU A 392 1.48 -16.28 -15.91
N GLY A 393 1.71 -16.53 -14.63
CA GLY A 393 2.37 -15.58 -13.74
C GLY A 393 3.65 -16.17 -13.17
N ALA A 394 4.68 -15.34 -13.05
CA ALA A 394 5.83 -15.60 -12.20
C ALA A 394 5.50 -15.08 -10.79
N VAL A 395 5.52 -15.95 -9.79
CA VAL A 395 5.16 -15.62 -8.39
C VAL A 395 6.30 -16.01 -7.47
N ALA A 396 7.12 -15.06 -7.06
CA ALA A 396 8.27 -15.31 -6.20
C ALA A 396 7.99 -14.93 -4.75
N THR A 397 8.67 -15.60 -3.82
CA THR A 397 8.69 -15.19 -2.41
C THR A 397 10.14 -15.13 -1.90
N LYS A 398 10.40 -14.24 -0.94
CA LYS A 398 11.69 -14.11 -0.28
C LYS A 398 11.50 -13.74 1.19
N ILE A 399 12.19 -14.45 2.08
CA ILE A 399 12.22 -14.10 3.50
C ILE A 399 13.30 -13.04 3.71
N VAL A 400 12.92 -11.92 4.32
CA VAL A 400 13.82 -10.80 4.64
C VAL A 400 13.80 -10.56 6.15
N GLN A 401 14.95 -10.15 6.69
CA GLN A 401 15.02 -9.75 8.10
C GLN A 401 14.42 -8.35 8.25
N PHE A 402 13.74 -8.06 9.36
CA PHE A 402 13.10 -6.74 9.52
C PHE A 402 14.08 -5.57 9.41
N LYS A 403 15.33 -5.74 9.88
CA LYS A 403 16.40 -4.75 9.74
C LYS A 403 16.73 -4.40 8.27
N GLU A 404 16.44 -5.31 7.33
CA GLU A 404 16.68 -5.12 5.90
C GLU A 404 15.59 -4.29 5.24
N LEU A 405 14.43 -4.09 5.88
CA LEU A 405 13.40 -3.17 5.38
C LEU A 405 13.88 -1.71 5.38
N ASN A 406 14.89 -1.39 6.18
CA ASN A 406 15.59 -0.10 6.13
C ASN A 406 16.49 0.04 4.88
N LYS A 407 16.63 -1.03 4.10
CA LYS A 407 17.31 -1.05 2.80
C LYS A 407 16.33 -1.60 1.77
N PHE A 408 15.15 -1.00 1.73
CA PHE A 408 14.07 -1.48 0.87
C PHE A 408 14.45 -1.57 -0.63
N PRO A 409 15.30 -0.70 -1.22
CA PRO A 409 15.80 -0.90 -2.57
C PRO A 409 16.48 -2.27 -2.78
N ASP A 410 17.32 -2.68 -1.84
CA ASP A 410 18.01 -3.99 -1.88
C ASP A 410 16.98 -5.13 -1.79
N VAL A 411 15.92 -4.97 -1.00
CA VAL A 411 14.81 -5.94 -0.90
C VAL A 411 14.07 -6.07 -2.23
N LEU A 412 13.79 -4.94 -2.90
CA LEU A 412 13.11 -4.90 -4.20
C LEU A 412 13.94 -5.56 -5.30
N GLU A 413 15.23 -5.23 -5.38
CA GLU A 413 16.17 -5.88 -6.31
C GLU A 413 16.21 -7.40 -6.06
N ALA A 414 16.35 -7.77 -4.79
CA ALA A 414 16.48 -9.16 -4.38
C ALA A 414 15.23 -10.02 -4.65
N ILE A 415 14.01 -9.46 -4.63
CA ILE A 415 12.78 -10.18 -5.00
C ILE A 415 12.55 -10.16 -6.52
N GLN A 416 12.96 -9.09 -7.22
CA GLN A 416 12.89 -9.02 -8.67
C GLN A 416 13.79 -10.08 -9.33
N ASP A 417 14.98 -10.33 -8.77
CA ASP A 417 15.85 -11.42 -9.20
C ASP A 417 15.17 -12.79 -9.11
N GLU A 418 14.37 -13.03 -8.06
CA GLU A 418 13.62 -14.29 -7.92
C GLU A 418 12.48 -14.40 -8.94
N ILE A 419 11.81 -13.28 -9.25
CA ILE A 419 10.83 -13.23 -10.35
C ILE A 419 11.49 -13.56 -11.69
N ASP A 420 12.65 -12.99 -11.97
CA ASP A 420 13.32 -13.20 -13.25
C ASP A 420 13.87 -14.62 -13.37
N LYS A 421 14.31 -15.26 -12.27
CA LYS A 421 14.58 -16.70 -12.24
C LYS A 421 13.34 -17.51 -12.62
N GLU A 422 12.20 -17.18 -12.02
CA GLU A 422 10.94 -17.91 -12.25
C GLU A 422 10.38 -17.73 -13.68
N LYS A 423 10.58 -16.55 -14.29
CA LYS A 423 10.26 -16.29 -15.70
C LYS A 423 11.12 -17.12 -16.64
N ASN A 424 12.40 -17.34 -16.29
CA ASN A 424 13.37 -18.05 -17.10
C ASN A 424 13.34 -19.59 -16.89
N GLU A 425 12.52 -20.10 -15.98
CA GLU A 425 12.32 -21.54 -15.83
C GLU A 425 11.82 -22.15 -17.14
N SER A 426 12.53 -23.16 -17.63
CA SER A 426 12.21 -23.84 -18.89
C SER A 426 10.90 -24.61 -18.78
N ARG A 427 9.83 -24.08 -19.40
CA ARG A 427 8.52 -24.74 -19.44
C ARG A 427 8.36 -25.53 -20.73
N ARG A 428 8.01 -26.82 -20.63
CA ARG A 428 7.63 -27.63 -21.79
C ARG A 428 6.26 -27.20 -22.28
N LEU A 429 6.22 -26.36 -23.31
CA LEU A 429 4.96 -26.04 -23.98
C LEU A 429 4.42 -27.27 -24.71
N LYS A 430 3.12 -27.51 -24.55
CA LYS A 430 2.43 -28.56 -25.29
C LYS A 430 2.28 -28.12 -26.75
N ILE A 431 3.15 -28.62 -27.62
CA ILE A 431 3.07 -28.34 -29.05
C ILE A 431 1.78 -28.96 -29.60
N ILE A 432 0.90 -28.10 -30.13
CA ILE A 432 -0.28 -28.55 -30.86
C ILE A 432 0.17 -28.94 -32.27
N LYS A 433 -0.10 -30.18 -32.67
CA LYS A 433 0.11 -30.68 -34.04
C LYS A 433 -1.26 -30.85 -34.70
N PRO A 434 -1.84 -29.79 -35.30
CA PRO A 434 -3.13 -29.91 -35.98
C PRO A 434 -2.96 -30.72 -37.28
N THR A 435 -3.86 -31.65 -37.53
CA THR A 435 -3.87 -32.41 -38.80
C THR A 435 -4.54 -31.63 -39.93
N ASN A 436 -5.41 -30.67 -39.60
CA ASN A 436 -6.10 -29.82 -40.56
C ASN A 436 -6.08 -28.35 -40.13
N LYS A 437 -6.06 -27.41 -41.08
CA LYS A 437 -6.18 -25.95 -40.81
C LYS A 437 -7.43 -25.63 -39.97
N ASN A 438 -8.48 -26.40 -40.19
CA ASN A 438 -9.76 -26.30 -39.49
C ASN A 438 -9.68 -26.71 -38.02
N GLU A 439 -8.59 -27.27 -37.50
CA GLU A 439 -8.48 -27.62 -36.08
C GLU A 439 -7.97 -26.47 -35.22
N VAL A 440 -7.51 -25.38 -35.83
CA VAL A 440 -6.92 -24.23 -35.14
C VAL A 440 -7.93 -23.09 -35.06
N CYS A 441 -7.90 -22.35 -33.94
CA CYS A 441 -8.68 -21.13 -33.76
C CYS A 441 -8.37 -20.11 -34.86
N PRO A 442 -9.38 -19.61 -35.60
CA PRO A 442 -9.16 -18.62 -36.66
C PRO A 442 -8.87 -17.21 -36.13
N PHE A 443 -8.99 -16.99 -34.81
CA PHE A 443 -8.73 -15.67 -34.20
C PHE A 443 -7.29 -15.54 -33.72
N CYS A 444 -6.80 -16.53 -32.95
CA CYS A 444 -5.45 -16.44 -32.39
C CYS A 444 -4.41 -17.31 -33.08
N PHE A 445 -4.82 -18.28 -33.90
CA PHE A 445 -3.92 -19.24 -34.56
C PHE A 445 -3.02 -20.07 -33.62
N LYS A 446 -3.18 -19.95 -32.29
CA LYS A 446 -2.34 -20.61 -31.27
C LYS A 446 -2.96 -21.86 -30.66
N ARG A 447 -4.30 -21.96 -30.62
CA ARG A 447 -5.01 -22.99 -29.83
C ARG A 447 -6.01 -23.76 -30.68
N LYS A 448 -6.38 -24.97 -30.25
CA LYS A 448 -7.40 -25.76 -30.94
C LYS A 448 -8.76 -25.03 -30.93
N ALA A 449 -9.42 -25.01 -32.07
CA ALA A 449 -10.78 -24.52 -32.21
C ALA A 449 -11.78 -25.52 -31.61
N SER A 450 -12.82 -25.00 -30.98
CA SER A 450 -14.05 -25.72 -30.64
C SER A 450 -15.24 -24.91 -31.16
N SER A 451 -16.46 -25.38 -30.93
CA SER A 451 -17.67 -24.64 -31.32
C SER A 451 -18.27 -23.96 -30.09
N PHE A 452 -18.31 -22.64 -30.08
CA PHE A 452 -18.97 -21.85 -29.04
C PHE A 452 -19.98 -20.90 -29.70
N ASN A 453 -21.25 -20.97 -29.30
CA ASN A 453 -22.34 -20.16 -29.88
C ASN A 453 -22.40 -20.17 -31.42
N GLY A 454 -22.16 -21.34 -32.02
CA GLY A 454 -22.14 -21.51 -33.49
C GLY A 454 -20.89 -20.95 -34.19
N GLU A 455 -19.98 -20.31 -33.47
CA GLU A 455 -18.71 -19.80 -33.99
C GLU A 455 -17.56 -20.77 -33.66
N LYS A 456 -16.65 -20.92 -34.61
CA LYS A 456 -15.49 -21.80 -34.46
C LYS A 456 -14.33 -21.03 -33.82
N ILE A 457 -14.07 -21.29 -32.54
CA ILE A 457 -13.22 -20.44 -31.70
C ILE A 457 -12.62 -21.27 -30.55
N CYS A 458 -11.42 -20.93 -30.06
CA CYS A 458 -10.89 -21.56 -28.84
C CYS A 458 -11.50 -20.94 -27.58
N LYS A 459 -11.46 -21.67 -26.46
CA LYS A 459 -12.02 -21.23 -25.18
C LYS A 459 -11.50 -19.85 -24.74
N VAL A 460 -10.19 -19.61 -24.86
CA VAL A 460 -9.56 -18.32 -24.51
C VAL A 460 -10.13 -17.16 -25.32
N CYS A 461 -10.22 -17.30 -26.66
CA CYS A 461 -10.76 -16.23 -27.51
C CYS A 461 -12.28 -16.05 -27.31
N ALA A 462 -13.01 -17.13 -27.02
CA ALA A 462 -14.42 -17.06 -26.69
C ALA A 462 -14.65 -16.24 -25.42
N GLU A 463 -13.84 -16.49 -24.39
CA GLU A 463 -13.91 -15.75 -23.13
C GLU A 463 -13.57 -14.28 -23.32
N LYS A 464 -12.47 -13.97 -24.03
CA LYS A 464 -12.13 -12.59 -24.38
C LYS A 464 -13.28 -11.88 -25.09
N LYS A 465 -13.97 -12.57 -25.99
CA LYS A 465 -15.12 -11.99 -26.69
C LYS A 465 -16.28 -11.72 -25.73
N SER A 466 -16.60 -12.66 -24.84
CA SER A 466 -17.68 -12.53 -23.86
C SER A 466 -17.40 -11.39 -22.88
N SER A 467 -16.27 -11.46 -22.17
CA SER A 467 -15.83 -10.44 -21.22
C SER A 467 -15.75 -9.05 -21.86
N GLY A 468 -15.23 -8.94 -23.09
CA GLY A 468 -15.15 -7.64 -23.76
C GLY A 468 -16.49 -7.03 -24.19
N LEU A 469 -17.53 -7.84 -24.38
CA LEU A 469 -18.89 -7.34 -24.62
C LEU A 469 -19.49 -6.75 -23.35
N GLU A 470 -19.26 -7.38 -22.20
CA GLU A 470 -19.67 -6.89 -20.88
C GLU A 470 -18.93 -5.59 -20.51
N GLN A 471 -17.60 -5.60 -20.67
CA GLN A 471 -16.71 -4.49 -20.32
C GLN A 471 -16.86 -3.24 -21.19
N LYS A 472 -17.59 -3.33 -22.31
CA LYS A 472 -17.90 -2.18 -23.18
C LYS A 472 -18.47 -1.01 -22.38
N HIS A 473 -19.30 -1.30 -21.37
CA HIS A 473 -19.96 -0.28 -20.58
C HIS A 473 -19.21 0.02 -19.27
N GLU A 474 -18.71 -0.99 -18.57
CA GLU A 474 -18.06 -0.83 -17.25
C GLU A 474 -16.78 0.01 -17.33
N LYS A 475 -15.78 -0.44 -18.09
CA LYS A 475 -14.52 0.30 -18.32
C LYS A 475 -14.75 1.60 -19.08
N GLY A 476 -15.75 1.63 -19.96
CA GLY A 476 -16.15 2.84 -20.66
C GLY A 476 -16.61 3.97 -19.73
N ASN A 477 -17.26 3.65 -18.61
CA ASN A 477 -17.69 4.63 -17.62
C ASN A 477 -16.53 5.10 -16.71
N GLU A 478 -15.43 4.35 -16.64
CA GLU A 478 -14.25 4.72 -15.86
C GLU A 478 -13.59 6.01 -16.41
N TYR A 479 -13.60 6.21 -17.73
CA TYR A 479 -12.92 7.35 -18.38
C TYR A 479 -13.87 8.30 -19.13
N LEU A 480 -15.05 7.83 -19.57
CA LEU A 480 -16.01 8.61 -20.33
C LEU A 480 -17.33 8.72 -19.58
N ASP A 481 -17.72 9.96 -19.30
CA ASP A 481 -19.03 10.27 -18.75
C ASP A 481 -20.14 10.06 -19.80
N ASN A 482 -21.22 9.39 -19.40
CA ASN A 482 -22.38 9.16 -20.25
C ASN A 482 -23.10 10.46 -20.61
N GLU A 483 -23.04 11.49 -19.78
CA GLU A 483 -23.60 12.80 -20.12
C GLU A 483 -22.81 13.48 -21.25
N LEU A 484 -21.48 13.39 -21.20
CA LEU A 484 -20.60 13.86 -22.29
C LEU A 484 -20.92 13.14 -23.60
N LEU A 485 -21.02 11.81 -23.58
CA LEU A 485 -21.37 11.04 -24.77
C LEU A 485 -22.73 11.47 -25.36
N LYS A 486 -23.75 11.66 -24.51
CA LYS A 486 -25.08 12.13 -24.95
C LYS A 486 -25.03 13.54 -25.52
N LYS A 487 -24.35 14.46 -24.85
CA LYS A 487 -24.23 15.87 -25.27
C LYS A 487 -23.64 16.00 -26.67
N TYR A 488 -22.62 15.21 -26.97
CA TYR A 488 -21.90 15.24 -28.26
C TYR A 488 -22.35 14.15 -29.24
N LYS A 489 -23.43 13.42 -28.94
CA LYS A 489 -23.98 12.33 -29.77
C LYS A 489 -22.94 11.24 -30.13
N LEU A 490 -22.02 10.97 -29.21
CA LEU A 490 -21.00 9.94 -29.35
C LEU A 490 -21.52 8.60 -28.83
N TYR A 491 -21.04 7.51 -29.43
CA TYR A 491 -21.37 6.14 -29.01
C TYR A 491 -20.10 5.31 -28.79
N ARG A 492 -20.22 4.26 -27.99
CA ARG A 492 -19.11 3.31 -27.76
C ARG A 492 -19.08 2.28 -28.88
N PRO A 493 -17.98 2.18 -29.66
CA PRO A 493 -17.90 1.28 -30.80
C PRO A 493 -17.87 -0.19 -30.33
N SER A 494 -18.54 -1.08 -31.06
CA SER A 494 -18.54 -2.53 -30.82
C SER A 494 -17.50 -3.25 -31.69
N GLN A 495 -17.18 -2.67 -32.84
CA GLN A 495 -16.16 -3.14 -33.79
C GLN A 495 -15.23 -1.97 -34.16
N LEU A 496 -14.05 -2.29 -34.70
CA LEU A 496 -13.11 -1.25 -35.15
C LEU A 496 -13.69 -0.42 -36.31
N GLN A 497 -14.44 -1.05 -37.20
CA GLN A 497 -15.07 -0.42 -38.37
C GLN A 497 -16.09 0.66 -38.00
N GLU A 498 -16.64 0.62 -36.78
CA GLU A 498 -17.56 1.65 -36.28
C GLU A 498 -16.86 2.96 -35.88
N ILE A 499 -15.52 2.95 -35.79
CA ILE A 499 -14.70 4.13 -35.45
C ILE A 499 -14.42 4.96 -36.70
N GLY A 500 -14.05 4.30 -37.80
CA GLY A 500 -13.77 4.94 -39.08
C GLY A 500 -12.88 4.09 -39.98
N GLU A 501 -12.70 4.52 -41.23
CA GLU A 501 -11.80 3.88 -42.20
C GLU A 501 -10.31 4.05 -41.82
N SER A 502 -9.99 5.10 -41.08
CA SER A 502 -8.67 5.38 -40.53
C SER A 502 -8.79 5.66 -39.04
N ILE A 503 -8.04 4.91 -38.23
CA ILE A 503 -8.11 4.98 -36.76
C ILE A 503 -6.76 5.46 -36.24
N ALA A 504 -6.75 6.57 -35.51
CA ALA A 504 -5.60 7.00 -34.75
C ALA A 504 -5.58 6.28 -33.39
N VAL A 505 -4.44 5.71 -33.01
CA VAL A 505 -4.23 5.05 -31.72
C VAL A 505 -3.13 5.80 -30.97
N ILE A 506 -3.41 6.20 -29.73
CA ILE A 506 -2.44 6.83 -28.83
C ILE A 506 -2.09 5.82 -27.75
N ALA A 507 -0.82 5.44 -27.68
CA ALA A 507 -0.26 4.67 -26.58
C ALA A 507 0.61 5.61 -25.74
N ILE A 508 0.33 5.68 -24.44
CA ILE A 508 1.09 6.50 -23.48
C ILE A 508 1.79 5.53 -22.54
N ASP A 509 3.10 5.68 -22.40
CA ASP A 509 3.90 4.90 -21.46
C ASP A 509 4.80 5.83 -20.64
N GLY A 510 4.99 5.49 -19.37
CA GLY A 510 5.84 6.25 -18.47
C GLY A 510 7.31 5.91 -18.68
N ASN A 511 8.12 6.91 -19.02
CA ASN A 511 9.55 6.70 -19.15
C ASN A 511 10.18 6.35 -17.80
N MET A 512 10.93 5.24 -17.75
CA MET A 512 11.71 4.82 -16.57
C MET A 512 10.88 4.58 -15.29
N MET A 513 9.59 4.21 -15.40
CA MET A 513 8.74 3.94 -14.23
C MET A 513 9.34 2.89 -13.29
N GLY A 514 9.92 1.82 -13.84
CA GLY A 514 10.63 0.81 -13.04
C GLY A 514 11.76 1.42 -12.19
N ARG A 515 12.49 2.41 -12.72
CA ARG A 515 13.55 3.10 -11.95
C ARG A 515 12.98 3.98 -10.84
N ILE A 516 11.84 4.63 -11.05
CA ILE A 516 11.17 5.45 -10.02
C ILE A 516 10.74 4.58 -8.83
N PHE A 517 10.20 3.39 -9.12
CA PHE A 517 9.77 2.45 -8.10
C PHE A 517 10.92 1.68 -7.45
N MET A 518 11.99 1.34 -8.19
CA MET A 518 13.20 0.73 -7.58
C MET A 518 13.97 1.71 -6.69
N GLN A 519 13.80 3.01 -6.87
CA GLN A 519 14.45 4.06 -6.05
C GLN A 519 13.66 4.41 -4.79
N THR A 520 12.55 3.73 -4.50
CA THR A 520 11.83 3.95 -3.24
C THR A 520 12.65 3.44 -2.07
N MET A 521 12.82 4.29 -1.08
CA MET A 521 13.61 4.01 0.11
C MET A 521 12.83 3.19 1.14
N THR A 522 11.49 3.26 1.11
CA THR A 522 10.61 2.67 2.14
C THR A 522 9.39 1.96 1.54
N PRO A 523 8.80 0.98 2.25
CA PRO A 523 7.53 0.39 1.85
C PRO A 523 6.39 1.41 1.79
N ALA A 524 6.32 2.38 2.71
CA ALA A 524 5.27 3.40 2.69
C ALA A 524 5.39 4.33 1.49
N GLU A 525 6.62 4.73 1.14
CA GLU A 525 6.90 5.55 -0.02
C GLU A 525 6.50 4.83 -1.31
N TYR A 526 6.80 3.53 -1.39
CA TYR A 526 6.41 2.70 -2.53
C TYR A 526 4.88 2.64 -2.71
N ASN A 527 4.14 2.41 -1.62
CA ASN A 527 2.68 2.48 -1.61
C ASN A 527 2.19 3.86 -2.07
N TYR A 528 2.70 4.93 -1.44
CA TYR A 528 2.29 6.30 -1.73
C TYR A 528 2.49 6.64 -3.20
N LYS A 529 3.71 6.45 -3.72
CA LYS A 529 4.02 6.73 -5.12
C LYS A 529 3.11 5.97 -6.06
N SER A 530 2.87 4.69 -5.77
CA SER A 530 2.04 3.88 -6.65
C SER A 530 0.58 4.32 -6.65
N GLU A 531 -0.02 4.54 -5.49
CA GLU A 531 -1.43 4.90 -5.38
C GLU A 531 -1.68 6.32 -5.94
N ILE A 532 -0.78 7.26 -5.63
CA ILE A 532 -0.86 8.64 -6.12
C ILE A 532 -0.62 8.72 -7.62
N PHE A 533 0.35 7.97 -8.16
CA PHE A 533 0.60 7.95 -9.60
C PHE A 533 -0.61 7.43 -10.38
N ASP A 534 -1.16 6.27 -10.00
CA ASP A 534 -2.34 5.70 -10.66
C ASP A 534 -3.55 6.66 -10.59
N ARG A 535 -3.81 7.24 -9.41
CA ARG A 535 -4.91 8.18 -9.22
C ARG A 535 -4.74 9.45 -10.05
N ASN A 536 -3.56 10.07 -10.01
CA ASN A 536 -3.29 11.30 -10.74
C ASN A 536 -3.32 11.06 -12.25
N PHE A 537 -2.72 9.96 -12.73
CA PHE A 537 -2.75 9.60 -14.15
C PHE A 537 -4.18 9.39 -14.66
N LYS A 538 -5.01 8.62 -13.95
CA LYS A 538 -6.42 8.43 -14.33
C LYS A 538 -7.20 9.74 -14.36
N ASN A 539 -6.98 10.62 -13.38
CA ASN A 539 -7.64 11.92 -13.34
C ASN A 539 -7.21 12.82 -14.49
N GLU A 540 -5.92 12.83 -14.83
CA GLU A 540 -5.38 13.62 -15.93
C GLU A 540 -5.91 13.13 -17.29
N VAL A 541 -5.96 11.82 -17.49
CA VAL A 541 -6.55 11.22 -18.70
C VAL A 541 -8.03 11.59 -18.84
N ARG A 542 -8.80 11.54 -17.74
CA ARG A 542 -10.21 11.97 -17.75
C ARG A 542 -10.37 13.44 -18.10
N ALA A 543 -9.56 14.30 -17.49
CA ALA A 543 -9.57 15.74 -17.76
C ALA A 543 -9.24 16.03 -19.22
N THR A 544 -8.17 15.43 -19.73
CA THR A 544 -7.73 15.56 -21.13
C THR A 544 -8.81 15.12 -22.12
N ILE A 545 -9.45 13.95 -21.88
CA ILE A 545 -10.55 13.46 -22.74
C ILE A 545 -11.72 14.44 -22.75
N LYS A 546 -12.09 14.97 -21.57
CA LYS A 546 -13.19 15.94 -21.43
C LYS A 546 -12.90 17.24 -22.17
N GLU A 547 -11.68 17.75 -22.07
CA GLU A 547 -11.25 18.95 -22.80
C GLU A 547 -11.25 18.72 -24.31
N PHE A 548 -10.70 17.59 -24.76
CA PHE A 548 -10.67 17.23 -26.18
C PHE A 548 -12.07 17.13 -26.79
N ILE A 549 -13.00 16.45 -26.11
CA ILE A 549 -14.40 16.36 -26.56
C ILE A 549 -15.06 17.74 -26.60
N ALA A 550 -14.71 18.66 -25.70
CA ALA A 550 -15.29 20.00 -25.67
C ALA A 550 -14.80 20.91 -26.80
N LEU A 551 -13.67 20.59 -27.44
CA LEU A 551 -13.13 21.31 -28.60
C LEU A 551 -13.76 20.87 -29.93
N ILE A 552 -14.45 19.73 -29.95
CA ILE A 552 -15.22 19.21 -31.10
C ILE A 552 -16.65 19.74 -31.03
#